data_AF-A0A7C4W6T6-F1
#
_entry.id   AF-A0A7C4W6T6-F1
#
_cell.length_a   1.000
_cell.length_b   1.000
_cell.length_c   1.000
_cell.angle_alpha   90.00
_cell.angle_beta   90.00
_cell.angle_gamma   90.00
#
_symmetry.space_group_name_H-M   'P 1'
#
loop_
_entity.id
_entity.type
_entity.pdbx_description
1 polymer ?
#
loop_
_entity_poly.entity_id
_entity_poly.type
_entity_poly.pdbx_seq_one_letter_code
_entity_poly.pdbx_strand_id
1 'polypeptide(L)' 'LEIYTFEISARIVAGTNVGIGTSPYAYLKYGEKMYAGRRIALEIKEAVKRKRIHNVVA' A
#
# COMPACT_ATOMS: atom_id res chain seq x y z
N LEU A 1 22.08 0.57 15.07
CA LEU A 1 20.74 1.05 15.49
C LEU A 1 19.91 -0.19 15.78
N GLU A 2 19.28 -0.29 16.94
CA GLU A 2 18.39 -1.41 17.28
C GLU A 2 16.94 -0.92 17.17
N ILE A 3 16.07 -1.71 16.54
CA ILE A 3 14.64 -1.42 16.41
C ILE A 3 13.88 -2.41 17.28
N TYR A 4 13.18 -1.91 18.28
CA TYR A 4 12.31 -2.70 19.15
C TYR A 4 10.85 -2.42 18.76
N THR A 5 10.08 -3.47 18.48
CA THR A 5 8.68 -3.37 18.06
C THR A 5 7.75 -3.82 19.19
N PHE A 6 6.66 -3.07 19.41
CA PHE A 6 5.67 -3.36 20.45
C PHE A 6 4.41 -4.02 19.92
N GLU A 7 4.04 -3.72 18.67
CA GLU A 7 2.82 -4.22 18.06
C GLU A 7 2.96 -4.34 16.53
N ILE A 8 2.01 -5.06 15.93
CA ILE A 8 1.90 -5.23 14.48
C ILE A 8 0.45 -4.92 14.07
N SER A 9 0.30 -4.01 13.10
CA SER A 9 -0.96 -3.80 12.40
C SER A 9 -0.95 -4.55 11.07
N ALA A 10 -1.79 -5.58 10.94
CA ALA A 10 -1.95 -6.37 9.71
C ALA A 10 -2.85 -5.70 8.65
N ARG A 11 -3.09 -4.39 8.75
CA ARG A 11 -3.98 -3.59 7.90
C ARG A 11 -3.42 -2.18 7.71
N ILE A 12 -4.01 -1.42 6.77
CA ILE A 12 -3.67 -0.01 6.56
C ILE A 12 -3.81 0.79 7.86
N VAL A 13 -2.83 1.65 8.15
CA VAL A 13 -2.79 2.49 9.36
C VAL A 13 -2.97 3.97 9.02
N ALA A 14 -3.43 4.76 9.98
CA ALA A 14 -3.60 6.21 9.82
C ALA A 14 -2.30 6.94 9.43
N GLY A 15 -1.14 6.40 9.81
CA GLY A 15 0.17 6.91 9.39
C GLY A 15 0.40 6.90 7.88
N THR A 16 -0.41 6.19 7.09
CA THR A 16 -0.34 6.28 5.62
C THR A 16 -0.97 7.55 5.05
N ASN A 17 -1.79 8.27 5.83
CA ASN A 17 -2.47 9.49 5.38
C ASN A 17 -1.50 10.66 5.17
N VAL A 18 -0.44 10.76 5.98
CA VAL A 18 0.57 11.82 5.83
C VAL A 18 1.37 11.70 4.52
N GLY A 19 1.42 10.51 3.93
CA GLY A 19 2.17 10.22 2.71
C GLY A 19 1.31 10.26 1.44
N ILE A 20 0.07 10.78 1.49
CA ILE A 20 -0.80 10.84 0.32
C ILE A 20 -0.18 11.73 -0.76
N GLY A 21 0.35 11.11 -1.82
CA GLY A 21 0.96 11.78 -2.97
C GLY A 21 2.34 12.37 -2.74
N THR A 22 2.85 12.33 -1.51
CA THR A 22 4.11 12.96 -1.08
C THR A 22 5.12 11.97 -0.50
N SER A 23 4.76 10.69 -0.35
CA SER A 23 5.68 9.69 0.20
C SER A 23 6.94 9.56 -0.66
N PRO A 24 8.15 9.82 -0.13
CA PRO A 24 9.38 9.77 -0.91
C PRO A 24 9.66 8.36 -1.43
N TYR A 25 9.37 7.34 -0.62
CA TYR A 25 9.53 5.94 -1.01
C TYR A 25 8.57 5.53 -2.12
N ALA A 26 7.31 5.97 -2.05
CA ALA A 26 6.33 5.68 -3.10
C ALA A 26 6.68 6.39 -4.40
N TYR A 27 7.16 7.64 -4.33
CA TYR A 27 7.59 8.42 -5.49
C TYR A 27 8.73 7.75 -6.25
N LEU A 28 9.79 7.31 -5.55
CA LEU A 28 10.93 6.67 -6.19
C LEU A 28 10.56 5.37 -6.92
N LYS A 29 9.56 4.63 -6.43
CA LYS A 29 9.16 3.35 -7.01
C LYS A 29 8.08 3.46 -8.09
N TYR A 30 7.11 4.34 -7.91
CA TYR A 30 5.89 4.39 -8.73
C TYR A 30 5.66 5.74 -9.43
N GLY A 31 6.51 6.73 -9.17
CA GLY A 31 6.31 8.10 -9.62
C GLY A 31 5.27 8.87 -8.80
N GLU A 32 4.79 9.97 -9.37
CA GLU A 32 3.91 10.90 -8.69
C GLU A 32 2.55 10.29 -8.29
N LYS A 33 1.96 10.86 -7.22
CA LYS A 33 0.59 10.59 -6.78
C LYS A 33 0.34 9.14 -6.33
N MET A 34 1.37 8.38 -5.95
CA MET A 34 1.19 7.06 -5.34
C MET A 34 1.04 7.16 -3.81
N TYR A 35 0.12 6.39 -3.25
CA TYR A 35 -0.11 6.26 -1.80
C TYR A 35 -0.77 4.92 -1.47
N ALA A 36 -0.81 4.55 -0.19
CA ALA A 36 -1.23 3.20 0.24
C ALA A 36 -2.62 2.79 -0.29
N GLY A 37 -3.63 3.65 -0.16
CA GLY A 37 -4.97 3.39 -0.70
C GLY A 37 -4.99 3.19 -2.22
N ARG A 38 -4.31 4.07 -2.98
CA ARG A 38 -4.17 3.91 -4.44
C ARG A 38 -3.45 2.62 -4.80
N ARG A 39 -2.46 2.19 -4.00
CA ARG A 39 -1.74 0.93 -4.22
C ARG A 39 -2.65 -0.28 -4.00
N ILE A 40 -3.50 -0.27 -2.98
CA ILE A 40 -4.49 -1.33 -2.74
C ILE A 40 -5.47 -1.41 -3.92
N ALA A 41 -6.01 -0.27 -4.37
CA ALA A 41 -6.91 -0.21 -5.52
C ALA A 41 -6.26 -0.75 -6.81
N LEU A 42 -4.98 -0.43 -7.04
CA LEU A 42 -4.21 -0.96 -8.17
C LEU A 42 -4.07 -2.49 -8.10
N GLU A 43 -3.86 -3.06 -6.90
CA GLU A 43 -3.77 -4.51 -6.73
C GLU A 43 -5.06 -5.20 -7.12
N ILE A 44 -6.20 -4.69 -6.64
CA ILE A 44 -7.52 -5.21 -6.98
C ILE A 44 -7.74 -5.13 -8.49
N LYS A 45 -7.42 -4.00 -9.11
CA LYS A 45 -7.55 -3.81 -10.57
C LYS A 45 -6.72 -4.83 -11.36
N GLU A 46 -5.47 -5.05 -10.97
CA GLU A 46 -4.60 -6.04 -11.61
C GLU A 46 -5.07 -7.48 -11.37
N ALA A 47 -5.55 -7.80 -10.17
CA ALA A 47 -6.10 -9.12 -9.86
C ALA A 47 -7.34 -9.43 -10.71
N VAL A 48 -8.25 -8.47 -10.89
CA VAL A 48 -9.39 -8.59 -11.81
C VAL A 48 -8.92 -8.80 -13.25
N LYS A 49 -7.99 -7.95 -13.73
CA LYS A 49 -7.44 -8.06 -15.10
C LYS A 49 -6.80 -9.44 -15.36
N ARG A 50 -6.18 -10.03 -14.36
CA ARG A 50 -5.51 -11.34 -14.43
C ARG A 50 -6.42 -12.51 -14.09
N LYS A 51 -7.72 -12.29 -13.83
CA LYS A 51 -8.69 -13.32 -13.38
C LYS A 51 -8.25 -14.04 -12.10
N ARG A 52 -7.57 -13.34 -11.18
CA ARG A 52 -7.04 -13.85 -9.91
C ARG A 52 -7.60 -13.13 -8.68
N ILE A 53 -8.81 -12.59 -8.79
CA ILE A 53 -9.44 -11.81 -7.70
C ILE A 53 -9.54 -12.60 -6.40
N HIS A 54 -9.85 -13.90 -6.47
CA HIS A 54 -9.94 -14.82 -5.33
C HIS A 54 -8.66 -14.96 -4.50
N ASN A 55 -7.50 -14.50 -5.00
CA ASN A 55 -6.26 -14.52 -4.24
C ASN A 55 -6.08 -13.30 -3.33
N VAL A 56 -6.83 -12.22 -3.54
CA VAL A 56 -6.64 -10.93 -2.86
C VAL A 56 -7.87 -10.47 -2.08
N VAL A 57 -8.97 -11.21 -2.18
CA VAL A 57 -10.16 -11.05 -1.35
C VAL A 57 -10.40 -12.35 -0.59
N ALA A 58 -10.76 -12.22 0.68
CA ALA A 58 -11.18 -13.33 1.54
C ALA A 58 -12.71 -13.36 1.63
#